data_AF-A0A381Q193-F1
#
_entry.id   AF-A0A381Q193-F1
#
_cell.length_a   1.000
_cell.length_b   1.000
_cell.length_c   1.000
_cell.angle_alpha   90.00
_cell.angle_beta   90.00
_cell.angle_gamma   90.00
#
_symmetry.space_group_name_H-M   'P 1'
#
loop_
_entity.id
_entity.type
_entity.pdbx_description
1 polymer ?
#
loop_
_entity_poly.entity_id
_entity_poly.type
_entity_poly.pdbx_seq_one_letter_code
_entity_poly.pdbx_strand_id
1 'polypeptide(L)'
;MCPICEGLTLEQSQSSIAIEMREEIKKMVIKGMTDDEIKNHYVEKYGLNILAIPPASGFNLLMWIIPIIFGLFGITILYKYFFD
;
A
#
# COMPACT_ATOMS: atom_id res chain seq x y z
N MET A 1 4.59 4.52 -6.28
CA MET A 1 5.44 5.73 -6.28
C MET A 1 6.32 5.70 -7.52
N CYS A 2 6.74 6.85 -8.06
CA CYS A 2 7.73 6.85 -9.14
C CYS A 2 9.12 6.62 -8.54
N PRO A 3 9.88 5.58 -8.97
CA PRO A 3 11.15 5.22 -8.33
C PRO A 3 12.27 6.23 -8.56
N ILE A 4 12.14 7.09 -9.58
CA ILE A 4 13.13 8.10 -9.95
C ILE A 4 12.67 9.54 -9.70
N CYS A 5 11.44 9.73 -9.23
CA CYS A 5 10.85 11.05 -9.06
C CYS A 5 10.76 11.37 -7.59
N GLU A 6 11.27 12.54 -7.18
CA GLU A 6 11.24 12.93 -5.78
C GLU A 6 9.81 13.26 -5.32
N GLY A 7 9.28 12.43 -4.42
CA GLY A 7 8.02 12.72 -3.71
C GLY A 7 6.73 12.67 -4.54
N LEU A 8 6.79 12.22 -5.81
CA LEU A 8 5.62 12.18 -6.69
C LEU A 8 5.08 10.75 -6.87
N THR A 9 3.76 10.62 -6.88
CA THR A 9 3.09 9.37 -7.26
C THR A 9 3.27 9.09 -8.76
N LEU A 10 3.00 7.84 -9.16
CA LEU A 10 3.02 7.49 -10.58
C LEU A 10 2.08 8.37 -11.38
N GLU A 11 0.92 8.74 -10.83
CA GLU A 11 -0.08 9.59 -11.49
C GLU A 11 0.35 11.06 -11.61
N GLN A 12 1.05 11.61 -10.61
CA GLN A 12 1.47 13.02 -10.61
C GLN A 12 2.74 13.28 -11.43
N SER A 13 3.58 12.25 -11.63
CA SER A 13 4.82 12.41 -12.37
C SER A 13 4.61 12.41 -13.89
N GLN A 14 5.15 13.43 -14.56
CA GLN A 14 5.22 13.53 -16.02
C GLN A 14 6.57 13.04 -16.59
N SER A 15 7.39 12.36 -15.79
CA SER A 15 8.62 11.74 -16.30
C SER A 15 8.30 10.67 -17.36
N SER A 16 9.23 10.49 -18.31
CA SER A 16 9.14 9.44 -19.33
C SER A 16 8.97 8.06 -18.71
N ILE A 17 9.67 7.76 -17.61
CA ILE A 17 9.55 6.49 -16.89
C ILE A 17 8.14 6.29 -16.34
N ALA A 18 7.53 7.34 -15.78
CA ALA A 18 6.20 7.22 -15.18
C ALA A 18 5.13 6.98 -16.25
N ILE A 19 5.31 7.55 -17.45
CA ILE A 19 4.43 7.29 -18.59
C ILE A 19 4.60 5.85 -19.07
N GLU A 20 5.83 5.39 -19.24
CA GLU A 20 6.14 4.02 -19.66
C GLU A 20 5.59 2.98 -18.68
N MET A 21 5.79 3.17 -17.37
CA MET A 21 5.23 2.30 -16.33
C MET A 21 3.70 2.25 -16.38
N ARG A 22 3.01 3.38 -16.59
CA ARG A 22 1.55 3.39 -16.71
C ARG A 22 1.08 2.57 -17.93
N GLU A 23 1.77 2.70 -19.06
CA GLU A 23 1.45 1.93 -20.25
C GLU A 23 1.74 0.43 -20.08
N GLU A 24 2.80 0.10 -19.35
CA GLU A 24 3.11 -1.30 -18.99
C GLU A 24 2.04 -1.90 -18.08
N ILE A 25 1.62 -1.18 -17.02
CA ILE A 25 0.53 -1.59 -16.13
C ILE A 25 -0.75 -1.82 -16.93
N LYS A 26 -1.13 -0.90 -17.84
CA LYS A 26 -2.32 -1.08 -18.70
C LYS A 26 -2.24 -2.37 -19.52
N LYS A 27 -1.07 -2.69 -20.08
CA LYS A 27 -0.86 -3.95 -20.81
C LYS A 27 -1.03 -5.18 -19.91
N MET A 28 -0.58 -5.13 -18.66
CA MET A 28 -0.76 -6.22 -17.69
C MET A 28 -2.24 -6.42 -17.32
N VAL A 29 -2.97 -5.33 -17.09
CA VAL A 29 -4.42 -5.38 -16.82
C VAL A 29 -5.17 -5.98 -18.01
N ILE A 30 -4.85 -5.56 -19.25
CA ILE A 30 -5.46 -6.13 -20.47
C ILE A 30 -5.16 -7.63 -20.62
N LYS A 31 -4.00 -8.09 -20.14
CA LYS A 31 -3.64 -9.51 -20.10
C LYS A 31 -4.37 -10.32 -19.02
N GLY A 32 -5.20 -9.67 -18.19
CA GLY A 32 -5.97 -10.33 -17.14
C GLY A 32 -5.18 -10.58 -15.85
N MET A 33 -4.03 -9.92 -15.66
CA MET A 33 -3.31 -9.99 -14.39
C MET A 33 -4.09 -9.28 -13.27
N THR A 34 -4.01 -9.84 -12.08
CA THR A 34 -4.62 -9.28 -10.87
C THR A 34 -3.79 -8.12 -10.31
N ASP A 35 -4.43 -7.25 -9.54
CA ASP A 35 -3.77 -6.12 -8.89
C ASP A 35 -2.57 -6.55 -8.02
N ASP A 36 -2.69 -7.69 -7.34
CA ASP A 36 -1.63 -8.19 -6.45
C ASP A 36 -0.44 -8.73 -7.26
N GLU A 37 -0.69 -9.40 -8.39
CA GLU A 37 0.38 -9.83 -9.32
C GLU A 37 1.14 -8.64 -9.90
N ILE A 38 0.41 -7.60 -10.32
CA ILE A 38 1.02 -6.38 -10.88
C ILE A 38 1.85 -5.67 -9.80
N LYS A 39 1.32 -5.51 -8.57
CA LYS A 39 2.06 -4.91 -7.46
C LYS A 39 3.30 -5.72 -7.11
N ASN A 40 3.19 -7.04 -7.02
CA ASN A 40 4.31 -7.93 -6.71
C ASN A 40 5.41 -7.84 -7.77
N HIS A 41 5.06 -7.77 -9.05
CA HIS A 41 6.01 -7.57 -10.14
C HIS A 41 6.89 -6.31 -9.93
N TYR A 42 6.27 -5.20 -9.53
CA TYR A 42 7.01 -3.97 -9.25
C TYR A 42 7.74 -3.98 -7.90
N VAL A 43 7.21 -4.67 -6.89
CA VAL A 43 7.88 -4.84 -5.58
C VAL A 43 9.13 -5.69 -5.72
N GLU A 44 9.13 -6.74 -6.53
CA GLU A 44 10.32 -7.56 -6.79
C GLU A 44 11.44 -6.74 -7.45
N LYS A 45 11.08 -5.78 -8.32
CA LYS A 45 12.03 -4.96 -9.07
C LYS A 45 12.53 -3.72 -8.30
N TYR A 46 11.67 -3.07 -7.54
CA TYR A 46 11.95 -1.77 -6.89
C TYR A 46 11.86 -1.80 -5.35
N GLY A 47 11.51 -2.94 -4.77
CA GLY A 47 11.28 -3.09 -3.34
C GLY A 47 9.89 -2.59 -2.88
N LEU A 48 9.59 -2.81 -1.61
CA LEU A 48 8.28 -2.48 -1.00
C LEU A 48 7.93 -0.97 -1.05
N ASN A 49 8.94 -0.10 -1.08
CA ASN A 49 8.75 1.36 -1.11
C ASN A 49 8.12 1.86 -2.42
N ILE A 50 8.01 1.00 -3.45
CA ILE A 50 7.28 1.35 -4.66
C ILE A 50 5.77 1.46 -4.41
N LEU A 51 5.25 0.77 -3.39
CA LEU A 51 3.85 0.84 -3.01
C LEU A 51 3.63 2.09 -2.16
N ALA A 52 2.57 2.84 -2.48
CA ALA A 52 2.20 4.02 -1.69
C ALA A 52 1.71 3.63 -0.28
N ILE A 53 1.18 2.41 -0.14
CA ILE A 53 0.65 1.86 1.10
C ILE A 53 1.28 0.48 1.29
N PRO A 54 1.83 0.16 2.47
CA PRO A 54 2.42 -1.15 2.73
C PRO A 54 1.33 -2.22 2.66
N PRO A 55 1.59 -3.38 2.02
CA PRO A 55 0.62 -4.46 1.94
C PRO A 55 0.31 -4.96 3.34
N ALA A 56 -0.95 -5.32 3.60
CA ALA A 56 -1.38 -5.92 4.87
C ALA A 56 -0.97 -7.40 4.96
N SER A 57 0.32 -7.68 4.80
CA SER A 57 0.88 -9.03 4.81
C SER A 57 2.18 -9.09 5.62
N GLY A 58 2.46 -10.26 6.20
CA GLY A 58 3.65 -10.49 7.02
C GLY A 58 3.77 -9.52 8.20
N PHE A 59 4.94 -8.92 8.39
CA PHE A 59 5.21 -7.99 9.48
C PHE A 59 4.40 -6.68 9.39
N ASN A 60 4.08 -6.23 8.16
CA ASN A 60 3.28 -5.01 7.96
C ASN A 60 1.87 -5.13 8.53
N LEU A 61 1.34 -6.35 8.69
CA LEU A 61 0.04 -6.60 9.29
C LEU A 61 -0.06 -6.02 10.73
N LEU A 62 1.05 -5.95 11.45
CA LEU A 62 1.08 -5.36 12.79
C LEU A 62 0.65 -3.89 12.79
N MET A 63 1.04 -3.11 11.78
CA MET A 63 0.63 -1.71 11.65
C MET A 63 -0.89 -1.57 11.50
N TRP A 64 -1.56 -2.57 10.93
CA TRP A 64 -3.01 -2.59 10.74
C TRP A 64 -3.75 -3.10 11.99
N ILE A 65 -3.18 -4.07 12.71
CA ILE A 65 -3.81 -4.69 13.89
C ILE A 65 -3.66 -3.83 15.15
N ILE A 66 -2.50 -3.20 15.36
CA ILE A 66 -2.21 -2.41 16.57
C ILE A 66 -3.28 -1.34 16.84
N PRO A 67 -3.69 -0.49 15.86
CA PRO A 67 -4.73 0.51 16.10
C PRO A 67 -6.06 -0.08 16.56
N ILE A 68 -6.43 -1.24 16.02
CA ILE A 68 -7.68 -1.94 16.38
C ILE A 68 -7.59 -2.45 17.82
N ILE A 69 -6.49 -3.10 18.19
CA ILE A 69 -6.28 -3.62 19.56
C ILE A 69 -6.33 -2.49 20.58
N PHE A 70 -5.58 -1.40 20.34
CA PHE A 70 -5.57 -0.26 21.27
C PHE A 70 -6.92 0.45 21.34
N GLY A 71 -7.62 0.59 20.20
CA GLY A 71 -8.96 1.15 20.16
C GLY A 71 -9.96 0.34 20.98
N LEU A 72 -9.99 -0.98 20.79
CA LEU A 72 -10.84 -1.88 21.58
C LEU A 72 -10.47 -1.84 23.06
N PHE A 73 -9.19 -1.85 23.38
CA PHE A 73 -8.72 -1.76 24.76
C PHE A 73 -9.20 -0.47 25.44
N GLY A 74 -9.05 0.68 24.78
CA GLY A 74 -9.55 1.96 25.27
C GLY A 74 -11.08 1.95 25.48
N ILE A 75 -11.83 1.41 24.51
CA ILE A 75 -13.30 1.29 24.62
C ILE A 75 -13.69 0.42 25.82
N THR A 76 -13.02 -0.72 26.02
CA THR A 76 -13.32 -1.61 27.16
C THR A 76 -13.06 -0.95 28.51
N ILE A 77 -11.99 -0.15 28.62
CA ILE A 77 -11.69 0.60 29.85
C ILE A 77 -12.75 1.67 30.11
N LEU A 78 -13.10 2.45 29.09
CA LEU A 78 -14.12 3.51 29.20
C LEU A 78 -15.49 2.94 29.54
N TYR A 79 -15.87 1.83 28.91
CA TYR A 79 -17.13 1.15 29.17
C TYR A 79 -17.21 0.71 30.63
N LYS A 80 -16.16 0.08 31.16
CA LYS A 80 -16.10 -0.30 32.58
C LYS A 80 -16.21 0.92 33.50
N TYR A 81 -15.44 1.98 33.24
CA TYR A 81 -15.47 3.18 34.06
C TYR A 81 -16.84 3.88 34.12
N PHE A 82 -17.66 3.77 33.07
CA PHE A 82 -18.97 4.44 33.01
C PHE A 82 -20.12 3.58 33.55
N PHE A 83 -19.97 2.26 33.55
CA PHE A 83 -21.00 1.31 34.00
C PHE A 83 -20.73 0.66 35.37
N ASP A 84 -19.52 0.82 35.92
CA ASP A 84 -19.19 0.59 37.34
C ASP A 84 -19.36 1.89 38.15
#